data_AF-A0A662SQ05-F1
#
_entry.id   AF-A0A662SQ05-F1
#
_cell.length_a   1.000
_cell.length_b   1.000
_cell.length_c   1.000
_cell.angle_alpha   90.00
_cell.angle_beta   90.00
_cell.angle_gamma   90.00
#
_symmetry.space_group_name_H-M   'P 1'
#
loop_
_entity.id
_entity.type
_entity.pdbx_description
1 polymer ?
#
loop_
_entity_poly.entity_id
_entity_poly.type
_entity_poly.pdbx_seq_one_letter_code
_entity_poly.pdbx_strand_id
1 'polypeptide(L)'
;MFFRKRPYFGIDLYFNDLISIITDPEGFFRRVRLHNWRKPFYFFLQTTLLLSIGTVALNLYGYGSTDLSSAYQSQIIAYRMTTRYLIPKFGHFAFVIEFFLIIFFSIVLLTILTLVFHIIFLILGGKGSIVDAWKAMCYGAGPCALGGFIPYLSLVVGFYSFFLQFYIAPRSLYRLKESRLLLLLSLLFAGLFIEIYMYGTTVGYP
;
A
#
# COMPACT_ATOMS: atom_id res chain seq x y z
N MET A 1 28.41 -4.46 -26.93
CA MET A 1 27.49 -3.35 -26.58
C MET A 1 27.00 -3.57 -25.16
N PHE A 2 27.66 -2.97 -24.16
CA PHE A 2 27.28 -3.10 -22.75
C PHE A 2 25.99 -2.31 -22.52
N PHE A 3 24.85 -2.99 -22.36
CA PHE A 3 23.65 -2.37 -21.81
C PHE A 3 23.94 -1.98 -20.36
N ARG A 4 24.30 -0.72 -20.15
CA ARG A 4 24.38 -0.11 -18.82
C ARG A 4 22.96 -0.15 -18.24
N LYS A 5 22.67 -1.18 -17.42
CA LYS A 5 21.40 -1.26 -16.66
C LYS A 5 21.25 0.05 -15.90
N ARG A 6 20.29 0.88 -16.28
CA ARG A 6 19.93 2.05 -15.48
C ARG A 6 19.60 1.55 -14.07
N PRO A 7 20.07 2.21 -13.01
CA PRO A 7 19.74 1.80 -11.65
C PRO A 7 18.21 1.77 -11.50
N TYR A 8 17.69 0.69 -10.92
CA TYR A 8 16.25 0.55 -10.59
C TYR A 8 15.81 1.46 -9.44
N PHE A 9 16.73 2.29 -8.95
CA PHE A 9 16.60 3.10 -7.76
C PHE A 9 17.02 4.53 -8.09
N GLY A 10 16.08 5.46 -8.00
CA GLY A 10 16.28 6.88 -8.27
C GLY A 10 15.02 7.65 -7.95
N ILE A 11 15.16 8.85 -7.39
CA ILE A 11 14.03 9.71 -7.02
C ILE A 11 13.24 10.14 -8.26
N ASP A 12 13.93 10.47 -9.36
CA ASP A 12 13.27 10.84 -10.62
C ASP A 12 12.44 9.68 -11.20
N LEU A 13 12.95 8.45 -11.11
CA LEU A 13 12.23 7.25 -11.58
C LEU A 13 10.98 7.00 -10.75
N TYR A 14 11.07 7.21 -9.43
CA TYR A 14 9.95 7.10 -8.52
C TYR A 14 8.83 8.08 -8.86
N PHE A 15 9.16 9.37 -8.99
CA PHE A 15 8.15 10.39 -9.29
C PHE A 15 7.55 10.21 -10.69
N ASN A 16 8.34 9.81 -11.69
CA ASN A 16 7.82 9.51 -13.02
C ASN A 16 6.82 8.33 -12.99
N ASP A 17 7.16 7.25 -12.27
CA ASP A 17 6.25 6.12 -12.10
C ASP A 17 4.99 6.55 -11.32
N LEU A 18 5.13 7.35 -10.26
CA LEU A 18 4.00 7.86 -9.46
C LEU A 18 3.07 8.74 -10.29
N ILE A 19 3.60 9.70 -11.03
CA ILE A 19 2.83 10.57 -11.95
C ILE A 19 2.11 9.70 -12.99
N SER A 20 2.80 8.73 -13.56
CA SER A 20 2.20 7.84 -14.56
C SER A 20 1.07 6.98 -13.99
N ILE A 21 1.17 6.55 -12.73
CA ILE A 21 0.09 5.81 -12.06
C ILE A 21 -1.14 6.71 -11.90
N ILE A 22 -0.96 8.00 -11.60
CA ILE A 22 -2.06 8.95 -11.38
C ILE A 22 -2.72 9.33 -12.71
N THR A 23 -1.94 9.60 -13.75
CA THR A 23 -2.44 10.14 -15.03
C THR A 23 -2.94 9.06 -16.00
N ASP A 24 -2.31 7.90 -16.03
CA ASP A 24 -2.63 6.78 -16.93
C ASP A 24 -2.40 5.43 -16.21
N PRO A 25 -3.24 5.08 -15.22
CA PRO A 25 -3.05 3.87 -14.42
C PRO A 25 -3.14 2.60 -15.28
N GLU A 26 -4.10 2.52 -16.20
CA GLU A 26 -4.25 1.34 -17.06
C GLU A 26 -3.08 1.16 -18.03
N GLY A 27 -2.63 2.23 -18.68
CA GLY A 27 -1.45 2.15 -19.55
C GLY A 27 -0.19 1.88 -18.75
N PHE A 28 -0.05 2.42 -17.54
CA PHE A 28 1.04 2.11 -16.64
C PHE A 28 1.10 0.61 -16.32
N PHE A 29 0.00 0.02 -15.84
CA PHE A 29 -0.02 -1.40 -15.49
C PHE A 29 0.20 -2.32 -16.70
N ARG A 30 -0.23 -1.89 -17.90
CA ARG A 30 0.12 -2.58 -19.16
C ARG A 30 1.62 -2.54 -19.45
N ARG A 31 2.28 -1.39 -19.28
CA ARG A 31 3.73 -1.22 -19.52
C ARG A 31 4.57 -2.05 -18.55
N VAL A 32 4.22 -2.05 -17.25
CA VAL A 32 5.01 -2.73 -16.21
C VAL A 32 4.84 -4.25 -16.19
N ARG A 33 3.99 -4.82 -17.07
CA ARG A 33 3.80 -6.27 -17.17
C ARG A 33 5.12 -7.01 -17.42
N LEU A 34 6.04 -6.43 -18.19
CA LEU A 34 7.35 -7.00 -18.48
C LEU A 34 8.42 -6.69 -17.42
N HIS A 35 8.11 -5.86 -16.42
CA HIS A 35 9.06 -5.56 -15.35
C HIS A 35 9.30 -6.80 -14.47
N ASN A 36 10.51 -6.90 -13.93
CA ASN A 36 10.83 -7.87 -12.88
C ASN A 36 10.28 -7.38 -11.52
N TRP A 37 10.27 -8.26 -10.51
CA TRP A 37 9.74 -8.00 -9.16
C TRP A 37 10.47 -6.87 -8.39
N ARG A 38 11.74 -6.59 -8.73
CA ARG A 38 12.60 -5.65 -7.99
C ARG A 38 12.15 -4.18 -8.11
N LYS A 39 11.83 -3.72 -9.33
CA LYS A 39 11.44 -2.31 -9.55
C LYS A 39 10.16 -1.94 -8.78
N PRO A 40 9.08 -2.75 -8.82
CA PRO A 40 7.90 -2.53 -7.98
C PRO A 40 8.23 -2.47 -6.49
N PHE A 41 9.09 -3.37 -6.01
CA PHE A 41 9.47 -3.39 -4.59
C PHE A 41 10.22 -2.13 -4.16
N TYR A 42 11.17 -1.65 -4.97
CA TYR A 42 11.86 -0.39 -4.67
C TYR A 42 10.91 0.80 -4.66
N PHE A 43 9.96 0.85 -5.59
CA PHE A 43 8.91 1.87 -5.59
C PHE A 43 8.08 1.82 -4.30
N PHE A 44 7.63 0.64 -3.90
CA PHE A 44 6.90 0.44 -2.65
C PHE A 44 7.70 0.87 -1.41
N LEU A 45 9.00 0.53 -1.36
CA LEU A 45 9.87 0.95 -0.26
C LEU A 45 10.01 2.47 -0.20
N GLN A 46 10.14 3.15 -1.34
CA GLN A 46 10.20 4.61 -1.39
C GLN A 46 8.89 5.25 -0.92
N THR A 47 7.73 4.71 -1.33
CA THR A 47 6.42 5.14 -0.81
C THR A 47 6.31 4.93 0.69
N THR A 48 6.72 3.76 1.17
CA THR A 48 6.66 3.39 2.59
C THR A 48 7.61 4.25 3.44
N LEU A 49 8.80 4.55 2.93
CA LEU A 49 9.74 5.47 3.58
C LEU A 49 9.11 6.85 3.74
N LEU A 50 8.55 7.42 2.66
CA LEU A 50 7.86 8.72 2.73
C LEU A 50 6.72 8.70 3.76
N LEU A 51 5.89 7.67 3.73
CA LEU A 51 4.79 7.50 4.68
C LEU A 51 5.31 7.41 6.12
N SER A 52 6.33 6.59 6.39
CA SER A 52 6.88 6.39 7.74
C SER A 52 7.44 7.69 8.33
N ILE A 53 8.14 8.51 7.53
CA ILE A 53 8.64 9.82 7.98
C ILE A 53 7.47 10.75 8.32
N GLY A 54 6.50 10.89 7.41
CA GLY A 54 5.36 11.78 7.60
C GLY A 54 4.48 11.37 8.78
N THR A 55 4.27 10.06 8.95
CA THR A 55 3.49 9.48 10.05
C THR A 55 4.13 9.78 11.39
N VAL A 56 5.42 9.48 11.54
CA VAL A 56 6.15 9.71 12.79
C VAL A 56 6.17 11.20 13.14
N ALA A 57 6.37 12.07 12.15
CA ALA A 57 6.31 13.51 12.36
C ALA A 57 4.95 13.92 12.94
N LEU A 58 3.83 13.51 12.33
CA LEU A 58 2.50 13.86 12.81
C LEU A 58 2.15 13.24 14.17
N ASN A 59 2.55 11.99 14.40
CA ASN A 59 2.34 11.32 15.69
C ASN A 59 3.12 12.02 16.81
N LEU A 60 4.33 12.53 16.54
CA LEU A 60 5.10 13.37 17.48
C LEU A 60 4.37 14.68 17.82
N TYR A 61 3.63 15.26 16.87
CA TYR A 61 2.78 16.44 17.09
C TYR A 61 1.42 16.10 17.73
N GLY A 62 1.17 14.85 18.12
CA GLY A 62 -0.05 14.41 18.79
C GLY A 62 -1.20 13.98 17.86
N TYR A 63 -0.98 13.95 16.54
CA TYR A 63 -1.94 13.43 15.59
C TYR A 63 -1.78 11.93 15.42
N GLY A 64 -2.44 11.15 16.28
CA GLY A 64 -2.33 9.69 16.26
C GLY A 64 -2.76 9.04 14.94
N SER A 65 -2.15 7.88 14.63
CA SER A 65 -2.46 7.09 13.43
C SER A 65 -3.73 6.27 13.62
N THR A 66 -4.73 6.57 12.80
CA THR A 66 -6.07 5.96 12.77
C THR A 66 -6.52 5.78 11.33
N ASP A 67 -7.67 5.16 11.09
CA ASP A 67 -8.27 5.04 9.75
C ASP A 67 -8.51 6.40 9.06
N LEU A 68 -8.63 7.48 9.86
CA LEU A 68 -8.80 8.85 9.34
C LEU A 68 -7.49 9.56 9.03
N SER A 69 -6.35 9.06 9.51
CA SER A 69 -5.03 9.71 9.41
C SER A 69 -3.94 8.80 8.85
N SER A 70 -4.30 7.58 8.43
CA SER A 70 -3.35 6.59 7.92
C SER A 70 -3.95 5.80 6.77
N ALA A 71 -3.25 5.81 5.64
CA ALA A 71 -3.63 5.07 4.45
C ALA A 71 -3.14 3.61 4.49
N TYR A 72 -2.15 3.31 5.35
CA TYR A 72 -1.67 1.95 5.61
C TYR A 72 -2.09 1.47 6.99
N GLN A 73 -2.57 0.23 7.08
CA GLN A 73 -2.77 -0.46 8.35
C GLN A 73 -1.47 -0.60 9.15
N SER A 74 -0.31 -0.67 8.49
CA SER A 74 0.99 -0.72 9.17
C SER A 74 1.28 0.52 10.02
N GLN A 75 0.81 1.70 9.61
CA GLN A 75 0.90 2.94 10.41
C GLN A 75 0.10 2.81 11.71
N ILE A 76 -1.14 2.33 11.61
CA ILE A 76 -2.04 2.13 12.75
C ILE A 76 -1.47 1.08 13.72
N ILE A 77 -1.01 -0.07 13.20
CA ILE A 77 -0.41 -1.14 14.00
C ILE A 77 0.85 -0.64 14.73
N ALA A 78 1.76 0.02 14.00
CA ALA A 78 2.99 0.55 14.58
C ALA A 78 2.71 1.60 15.65
N TYR A 79 1.78 2.52 15.42
CA TYR A 79 1.38 3.54 16.38
C TYR A 79 0.75 2.94 17.64
N ARG A 80 -0.13 1.94 17.52
CA ARG A 80 -0.70 1.24 18.68
C ARG A 80 0.37 0.53 19.50
N MET A 81 1.32 -0.14 18.86
CA MET A 81 2.44 -0.75 19.57
C MET A 81 3.31 0.29 20.26
N THR A 82 3.56 1.41 19.58
CA THR A 82 4.39 2.50 20.09
C THR A 82 3.77 3.13 21.31
N THR A 83 2.51 3.55 21.22
CA THR A 83 1.80 4.21 22.31
C THR A 83 1.56 3.30 23.51
N ARG A 84 1.20 2.02 23.28
CA ARG A 84 0.87 1.10 24.36
C ARG A 84 2.09 0.50 25.08
N TYR A 85 3.16 0.21 24.33
CA TYR A 85 4.29 -0.58 24.88
C TYR A 85 5.63 0.14 24.87
N LEU A 86 5.86 1.07 23.93
CA LEU A 86 7.18 1.71 23.75
C LEU A 86 7.27 3.06 24.44
N ILE A 87 6.24 3.92 24.36
CA ILE A 87 6.23 5.23 25.04
C ILE A 87 6.49 5.09 26.54
N PRO A 88 5.84 4.15 27.28
CA PRO A 88 6.11 4.00 28.71
C PRO A 88 7.57 3.62 29.05
N LYS A 89 8.32 3.05 28.10
CA LYS A 89 9.70 2.57 28.30
C LYS A 89 10.76 3.52 27.76
N PHE A 90 10.47 4.18 26.63
CA PHE A 90 11.45 4.94 25.85
C PHE A 90 11.06 6.41 25.63
N GLY A 91 9.90 6.84 26.13
CA GLY A 91 9.39 8.21 25.90
C GLY A 91 9.30 8.53 24.41
N HIS A 92 9.72 9.75 24.02
CA HIS A 92 9.68 10.17 22.62
C HIS A 92 10.64 9.39 21.69
N PHE A 93 11.66 8.71 22.22
CA PHE A 93 12.51 7.85 21.39
C PHE A 93 11.73 6.66 20.78
N ALA A 94 10.59 6.30 21.37
CA ALA A 94 9.68 5.29 20.83
C ALA A 94 9.27 5.56 19.37
N PHE A 95 9.16 6.82 18.95
CA PHE A 95 8.79 7.20 17.59
C PHE A 95 9.87 6.90 16.55
N VAL A 96 11.15 6.85 16.95
CA VAL A 96 12.24 6.36 16.08
C VAL A 96 12.06 4.86 15.83
N ILE A 97 11.63 4.10 16.85
CA ILE A 97 11.32 2.68 16.69
C ILE A 97 10.07 2.51 15.82
N GLU A 98 9.05 3.36 16.00
CA GLU A 98 7.83 3.37 15.20
C GLU A 98 8.12 3.47 13.70
N PHE A 99 9.04 4.34 13.28
CA PHE A 99 9.49 4.46 11.88
C PHE A 99 9.87 3.09 11.29
N PHE A 100 10.69 2.31 12.01
CA PHE A 100 11.10 0.98 11.57
C PHE A 100 9.97 -0.04 11.63
N LEU A 101 9.08 0.06 12.63
CA LEU A 101 7.89 -0.79 12.74
C LEU A 101 6.96 -0.61 11.54
N ILE A 102 6.72 0.63 11.09
CA ILE A 102 5.89 0.92 9.92
C ILE A 102 6.46 0.20 8.69
N ILE A 103 7.76 0.32 8.45
CA ILE A 103 8.43 -0.33 7.31
C ILE A 103 8.32 -1.85 7.42
N PHE A 104 8.63 -2.41 8.60
CA PHE A 104 8.56 -3.84 8.85
C PHE A 104 7.15 -4.40 8.59
N PHE A 105 6.13 -3.83 9.22
CA PHE A 105 4.74 -4.27 9.04
C PHE A 105 4.26 -4.07 7.61
N SER A 106 4.69 -3.02 6.91
CA SER A 106 4.34 -2.80 5.51
C SER A 106 4.88 -3.92 4.61
N ILE A 107 6.12 -4.39 4.85
CA ILE A 107 6.71 -5.51 4.08
C ILE A 107 5.98 -6.83 4.39
N VAL A 108 5.65 -7.07 5.66
CA VAL A 108 4.89 -8.26 6.08
C VAL A 108 3.51 -8.26 5.42
N LEU A 109 2.76 -7.17 5.54
CA LEU A 109 1.43 -7.02 4.92
C LEU A 109 1.49 -7.11 3.40
N LEU A 110 2.48 -6.48 2.75
CA LEU A 110 2.68 -6.60 1.30
C LEU A 110 2.82 -8.06 0.87
N THR A 111 3.59 -8.86 1.62
CA THR A 111 3.83 -10.27 1.31
C THR A 111 2.55 -11.09 1.47
N ILE A 112 1.84 -10.90 2.59
CA ILE A 112 0.57 -11.58 2.86
C ILE A 112 -0.48 -11.22 1.80
N LEU A 113 -0.67 -9.93 1.54
CA LEU A 113 -1.63 -9.43 0.55
C LEU A 113 -1.29 -9.94 -0.85
N THR A 114 -0.01 -9.97 -1.23
CA THR A 114 0.39 -10.53 -2.53
C THR A 114 -0.03 -11.99 -2.66
N LEU A 115 0.20 -12.81 -1.63
CA LEU A 115 -0.15 -14.23 -1.65
C LEU A 115 -1.66 -14.44 -1.70
N VAL A 116 -2.40 -13.78 -0.80
CA VAL A 116 -3.86 -13.88 -0.71
C VAL A 116 -4.50 -13.43 -2.02
N PHE A 117 -4.13 -12.26 -2.54
CA PHE A 117 -4.74 -11.73 -3.75
C PHE A 117 -4.28 -12.45 -5.01
N HIS A 118 -3.08 -13.02 -5.04
CA HIS A 118 -2.71 -13.93 -6.14
C HIS A 118 -3.71 -15.08 -6.24
N ILE A 119 -4.02 -15.74 -5.12
CA ILE A 119 -4.97 -16.85 -5.07
C ILE A 119 -6.37 -16.38 -5.49
N ILE A 120 -6.86 -15.25 -4.93
CA ILE A 120 -8.17 -14.70 -5.26
C ILE A 120 -8.27 -14.38 -6.76
N PHE A 121 -7.26 -13.73 -7.34
CA PHE A 121 -7.27 -13.39 -8.77
C PHE A 121 -7.29 -14.64 -9.65
N LEU A 122 -6.62 -15.73 -9.26
CA LEU A 122 -6.67 -17.00 -9.96
C LEU A 122 -8.06 -17.67 -9.84
N ILE A 123 -8.68 -17.67 -8.65
CA ILE A 123 -10.04 -18.20 -8.43
C ILE A 123 -11.06 -17.44 -9.30
N LEU A 124 -10.90 -16.12 -9.43
CA LEU A 124 -11.71 -15.29 -10.32
C LEU A 124 -11.38 -15.51 -11.81
N GLY A 125 -10.54 -16.49 -12.16
CA GLY A 125 -10.18 -16.87 -13.53
C GLY A 125 -9.18 -15.96 -14.21
N GLY A 126 -8.38 -15.21 -13.44
CA GLY A 126 -7.29 -14.38 -13.92
C GLY A 126 -6.13 -15.23 -14.45
N LYS A 127 -5.38 -14.68 -15.41
CA LYS A 127 -4.21 -15.32 -16.01
C LYS A 127 -2.98 -14.45 -15.77
N GLY A 128 -2.33 -14.66 -14.63
CA GLY A 128 -1.16 -13.91 -14.19
C GLY A 128 -0.28 -14.71 -13.23
N SER A 129 0.96 -14.25 -13.06
CA SER A 129 1.93 -14.84 -12.15
C SER A 129 1.88 -14.18 -10.77
N ILE A 130 2.48 -14.80 -9.75
CA ILE A 130 2.62 -14.16 -8.43
C ILE A 130 3.34 -12.80 -8.50
N VAL A 131 4.27 -12.64 -9.45
CA VAL A 131 4.97 -11.38 -9.70
C VAL A 131 4.01 -10.29 -10.17
N ASP A 132 2.91 -10.66 -10.83
CA ASP A 132 1.88 -9.72 -11.24
C ASP A 132 1.01 -9.27 -10.06
N ALA A 133 0.75 -10.16 -9.08
CA ALA A 133 0.11 -9.73 -7.83
C ALA A 133 1.05 -8.81 -7.04
N TRP A 134 2.34 -9.15 -6.99
CA TRP A 134 3.36 -8.32 -6.34
C TRP A 134 3.43 -6.91 -6.94
N LYS A 135 3.41 -6.79 -8.28
CA LYS A 135 3.33 -5.50 -8.99
C LYS A 135 2.07 -4.73 -8.63
N ALA A 136 0.91 -5.42 -8.61
CA ALA A 136 -0.36 -4.80 -8.28
C ALA A 136 -0.32 -4.20 -6.87
N MET A 137 0.16 -4.96 -5.88
CA MET A 137 0.23 -4.49 -4.49
C MET A 137 1.26 -3.36 -4.33
N CYS A 138 2.46 -3.51 -4.90
CA CYS A 138 3.53 -2.51 -4.78
C CYS A 138 3.17 -1.17 -5.42
N TYR A 139 2.80 -1.19 -6.70
CA TYR A 139 2.50 0.05 -7.44
C TYR A 139 1.13 0.61 -7.07
N GLY A 140 0.16 -0.26 -6.77
CA GLY A 140 -1.15 0.19 -6.33
C GLY A 140 -1.10 0.96 -5.01
N ALA A 141 -0.05 0.78 -4.19
CA ALA A 141 0.18 1.57 -2.99
C ALA A 141 0.71 3.00 -3.24
N GLY A 142 1.09 3.32 -4.49
CA GLY A 142 1.70 4.59 -4.89
C GLY A 142 0.93 5.85 -4.49
N PRO A 143 -0.40 5.94 -4.69
CA PRO A 143 -1.17 7.12 -4.31
C PRO A 143 -1.01 7.53 -2.84
N CYS A 144 -0.77 6.58 -1.94
CA CYS A 144 -0.57 6.87 -0.52
C CYS A 144 0.64 7.77 -0.26
N ALA A 145 1.58 7.87 -1.20
CA ALA A 145 2.66 8.85 -1.15
C ALA A 145 2.17 10.31 -1.12
N LEU A 146 0.98 10.59 -1.66
CA LEU A 146 0.38 11.91 -1.79
C LEU A 146 -0.31 12.37 -0.49
N GLY A 147 0.33 12.13 0.65
CA GLY A 147 -0.22 12.52 1.96
C GLY A 147 -1.06 11.46 2.65
N GLY A 148 -0.74 10.16 2.48
CA GLY A 148 -1.39 9.06 3.19
C GLY A 148 -1.20 9.04 4.72
N PHE A 149 -0.50 10.02 5.27
CA PHE A 149 -0.38 10.28 6.71
C PHE A 149 -1.20 11.51 7.16
N ILE A 150 -1.74 12.29 6.21
CA ILE A 150 -2.48 13.52 6.51
C ILE A 150 -3.94 13.17 6.81
N PRO A 151 -4.53 13.67 7.93
CA PRO A 151 -5.93 13.44 8.26
C PRO A 151 -6.89 13.77 7.11
N TYR A 152 -7.89 12.92 6.91
CA TYR A 152 -8.90 12.94 5.84
C TYR A 152 -8.36 12.72 4.42
N LEU A 153 -7.20 13.28 4.09
CA LEU A 153 -6.54 13.02 2.80
C LEU A 153 -6.11 11.55 2.70
N SER A 154 -5.69 10.94 3.81
CA SER A 154 -5.33 9.52 3.90
C SER A 154 -6.45 8.60 3.41
N LEU A 155 -7.71 8.95 3.67
CA LEU A 155 -8.86 8.21 3.15
C LEU A 155 -8.91 8.28 1.63
N VAL A 156 -8.85 9.48 1.06
CA VAL A 156 -8.95 9.67 -0.41
C VAL A 156 -7.86 8.89 -1.14
N VAL A 157 -6.60 9.02 -0.69
CA VAL A 157 -5.49 8.31 -1.31
C VAL A 157 -5.51 6.81 -1.02
N GLY A 158 -6.01 6.40 0.15
CA GLY A 158 -6.22 5.01 0.52
C GLY A 158 -7.28 4.33 -0.35
N PHE A 159 -8.44 4.97 -0.56
CA PHE A 159 -9.48 4.51 -1.49
C PHE A 159 -8.96 4.41 -2.91
N TYR A 160 -8.20 5.41 -3.38
CA TYR A 160 -7.63 5.34 -4.72
C TYR A 160 -6.60 4.22 -4.84
N SER A 161 -5.73 4.05 -3.84
CA SER A 161 -4.79 2.94 -3.77
C SER A 161 -5.49 1.58 -3.81
N PHE A 162 -6.56 1.42 -3.02
CA PHE A 162 -7.39 0.23 -2.99
C PHE A 162 -8.00 -0.07 -4.37
N PHE A 163 -8.52 0.95 -5.05
CA PHE A 163 -9.05 0.81 -6.41
C PHE A 163 -7.96 0.38 -7.41
N LEU A 164 -6.76 0.93 -7.31
CA LEU A 164 -5.64 0.49 -8.15
C LEU A 164 -5.28 -0.98 -7.91
N GLN A 165 -5.16 -1.38 -6.64
CA GLN A 165 -4.74 -2.72 -6.24
C GLN A 165 -5.76 -3.81 -6.63
N PHE A 166 -7.05 -3.53 -6.49
CA PHE A 166 -8.10 -4.56 -6.60
C PHE A 166 -8.97 -4.46 -7.86
N TYR A 167 -8.87 -3.36 -8.61
CA TYR A 167 -9.60 -3.19 -9.86
C TYR A 167 -8.66 -2.98 -11.06
N ILE A 168 -7.91 -1.87 -11.10
CA ILE A 168 -7.16 -1.51 -12.32
C ILE A 168 -5.99 -2.47 -12.60
N ALA A 169 -5.17 -2.74 -11.59
CA ALA A 169 -4.00 -3.60 -11.72
C ALA A 169 -4.39 -5.03 -12.13
N PRO A 170 -5.35 -5.73 -11.47
CA PRO A 170 -5.75 -7.07 -11.88
C PRO A 170 -6.44 -7.10 -13.25
N ARG A 171 -7.19 -6.05 -13.65
CA ARG A 171 -7.71 -5.92 -15.03
C ARG A 171 -6.58 -5.96 -16.05
N SER A 172 -5.51 -5.20 -15.81
CA SER A 172 -4.41 -5.03 -16.76
C SER A 172 -3.42 -6.20 -16.75
N LEU A 173 -3.05 -6.66 -15.55
CA LEU A 173 -2.02 -7.68 -15.35
C LEU A 173 -2.59 -9.11 -15.48
N TYR A 174 -3.72 -9.39 -14.81
CA TYR A 174 -4.36 -10.71 -14.83
C TYR A 174 -5.40 -10.87 -15.93
N ARG A 175 -5.73 -9.81 -16.69
CA ARG A 175 -6.76 -9.83 -17.74
C ARG A 175 -8.11 -10.31 -17.21
N LEU A 176 -8.43 -9.94 -15.97
CA LEU A 176 -9.69 -10.30 -15.34
C LEU A 176 -10.87 -9.57 -15.99
N LYS A 177 -12.00 -10.28 -16.10
CA LYS A 177 -13.25 -9.69 -16.57
C LYS A 177 -13.75 -8.65 -15.58
N GLU A 178 -14.26 -7.55 -16.09
CA GLU A 178 -14.73 -6.40 -15.31
C GLU A 178 -15.82 -6.77 -14.30
N SER A 179 -16.80 -7.59 -14.70
CA SER A 179 -17.86 -8.04 -13.79
C SER A 179 -17.35 -8.79 -12.55
N ARG A 180 -16.26 -9.56 -12.69
CA ARG A 180 -15.64 -10.28 -11.56
C ARG A 180 -14.85 -9.35 -10.65
N LEU A 181 -14.24 -8.31 -11.21
CA LEU A 181 -13.53 -7.28 -10.45
C LEU A 181 -14.49 -6.40 -9.68
N LEU A 182 -15.64 -6.04 -10.27
CA LEU A 182 -16.70 -5.32 -9.57
C LEU A 182 -17.26 -6.15 -8.42
N LEU A 183 -17.49 -7.46 -8.63
CA LEU A 183 -17.89 -8.36 -7.54
C LEU A 183 -16.84 -8.37 -6.41
N LEU A 184 -15.56 -8.54 -6.75
CA LEU A 184 -14.48 -8.50 -5.76
C LEU A 184 -14.46 -7.19 -4.99
N LEU A 185 -14.53 -6.07 -5.70
CA LEU A 185 -14.49 -4.73 -5.11
C LEU A 185 -15.67 -4.51 -4.15
N SER A 186 -16.88 -4.93 -4.55
CA SER A 186 -18.07 -4.87 -3.70
C SER A 186 -17.92 -5.72 -2.44
N LEU A 187 -17.38 -6.94 -2.54
CA LEU A 187 -17.15 -7.80 -1.38
C LEU A 187 -16.10 -7.21 -0.43
N LEU A 188 -15.01 -6.65 -0.97
CA LEU A 188 -13.98 -6.02 -0.15
C LEU A 188 -14.52 -4.75 0.55
N PHE A 189 -15.32 -3.93 -0.13
CA PHE A 189 -15.97 -2.78 0.51
C PHE A 189 -16.96 -3.22 1.58
N ALA A 190 -17.80 -4.22 1.31
CA ALA A 190 -18.71 -4.76 2.31
C ALA A 190 -17.94 -5.25 3.54
N GLY A 191 -16.83 -5.98 3.35
CA GLY A 191 -15.95 -6.41 4.43
C GLY A 191 -15.36 -5.24 5.22
N LEU A 192 -14.84 -4.22 4.53
CA LEU A 192 -14.31 -3.00 5.15
C LEU A 192 -15.36 -2.29 6.01
N PHE A 193 -16.59 -2.11 5.49
CA PHE A 193 -17.67 -1.48 6.24
C PHE A 193 -18.12 -2.31 7.43
N ILE A 194 -18.18 -3.64 7.31
CA ILE A 194 -18.48 -4.53 8.43
C ILE A 194 -17.40 -4.40 9.51
N GLU A 195 -16.12 -4.40 9.13
CA GLU A 195 -15.02 -4.28 10.09
C GLU A 195 -15.07 -2.94 10.84
N ILE A 196 -15.25 -1.83 10.11
CA ILE A 196 -15.41 -0.50 10.70
C ILE A 196 -16.65 -0.44 11.60
N TYR A 197 -17.77 -1.02 11.18
CA TYR A 197 -19.00 -1.05 11.98
C TYR A 197 -18.83 -1.84 13.28
N MET A 198 -18.16 -3.00 13.23
CA MET A 198 -18.00 -3.90 14.36
C MET A 198 -16.92 -3.44 15.34
N TYR A 199 -15.82 -2.85 14.85
CA TYR A 199 -14.63 -2.56 15.66
C TYR A 199 -14.28 -1.07 15.73
N GLY A 200 -14.95 -0.22 14.95
CA GLY A 200 -14.64 1.21 14.85
C GLY A 200 -13.35 1.52 14.10
N THR A 201 -12.72 0.51 13.47
CA THR A 201 -11.40 0.62 12.83
C THR A 201 -11.18 -0.52 11.84
N THR A 202 -10.28 -0.35 10.85
CA THR A 202 -9.84 -1.44 9.94
C THR A 202 -8.71 -2.29 10.50
N VAL A 203 -8.37 -2.13 11.77
CA VAL A 203 -7.40 -2.96 12.48
C VAL A 203 -8.08 -3.56 13.70
N GLY A 204 -8.68 -4.74 13.53
CA GLY A 204 -9.37 -5.48 14.58
C GLY A 204 -8.45 -6.11 15.65
N TYR A 205 -7.81 -5.29 16.49
CA TYR A 205 -7.25 -5.73 17.78
C TYR A 205 -7.32 -4.57 18.81
N PRO A 206 -7.85 -4.81 20.03
CA PRO A 206 -7.94 -3.81 21.10
C PRO A 206 -6.58 -3.49 21.73
#